data_AF-A0A1W1BHS9-F1
#
_entry.id   AF-A0A1W1BHS9-F1
#
_cell.length_a   1.000
_cell.length_b   1.000
_cell.length_c   1.000
_cell.angle_alpha   90.00
_cell.angle_beta   90.00
_cell.angle_gamma   90.00
#
_symmetry.space_group_name_H-M   'P 1'
#
loop_
_entity.id
_entity.type
_entity.pdbx_description
1 polymer ?
#
loop_
_entity_poly.entity_id
_entity_poly.type
_entity_poly.pdbx_seq_one_letter_code
_entity_poly.pdbx_strand_id
1 'polypeptide(L)'
;MKRLILILVMIATVSLTSCGGGSSEEAKELLSQILTIVGIPQDMIVNICQDENDNGFCDSFELESVSWVKNSFLSKVIVGEDNSYELKDYDPTKKIIMELQSDKVEYNDGNFSLEYKGTSRELSILQSMVDNDDLSNEDVAEVKKMDGKDTFDDILLSSMMKNLNGYMHNDMGHKDARYVNLKELGRVLKDDIPLKSLPTLIKKQCNGDKECIKELIKNFSVNLSTDTQSIYTIAQNQRKVKLLNDKLIEKFTCRDEERKIVRHYGFEDIFNLKNRDEYAHPTIELVRRIGRDNLANYDSTKVGKFFAENVKDIPRKFRNGRFYIGLKKSGSRLNGEDRIHIGNYTSNDSSNHFNSKLIDLRKQGWSHQSINSANPTTEIYYTDFDNIQLNDKNDTLLDYLDIKTHFDVVVENTAVDFISVATCAKKDPEGEIKQALNIFRCKEGEKLIKLIGGNVDAFAKGEEKEATPSDILLASIDRPTVGYDELADNKFFLDTLKKPTDLTITNAQFSVGIKPLPKFLYQNDTIHLGSYESDKYARFKLYGNDKNSVYNMWSRNILISNGERVLQTNLSDINLTNGGTGSLFDMLKESGSALDILIQNDTSVDFSYLNMCVK
;
A
#
# COMPACT_ATOMS: atom_id res chain seq x y z
N MET A 1 -1.36 -51.84 -33.46
CA MET A 1 -0.19 -51.97 -32.57
C MET A 1 0.99 -51.35 -33.30
N LYS A 2 1.44 -50.15 -32.91
CA LYS A 2 2.42 -49.88 -31.83
C LYS A 2 3.86 -50.18 -32.27
N ARG A 3 4.66 -49.11 -32.15
CA ARG A 3 6.11 -49.02 -31.88
C ARG A 3 7.03 -48.96 -33.10
N LEU A 4 8.00 -48.04 -33.22
CA LEU A 4 8.54 -46.87 -32.49
C LEU A 4 10.02 -46.80 -32.94
N ILE A 5 10.52 -45.60 -33.27
CA ILE A 5 11.88 -45.07 -32.95
C ILE A 5 13.07 -45.71 -33.73
N LEU A 6 14.06 -44.99 -34.30
CA LEU A 6 15.00 -43.98 -33.76
C LEU A 6 15.66 -43.28 -34.99
N ILE A 7 15.54 -41.97 -35.22
CA ILE A 7 16.35 -40.86 -34.66
C ILE A 7 17.78 -40.76 -35.23
N LEU A 8 18.02 -39.60 -35.87
CA LEU A 8 19.23 -38.78 -35.98
C LEU A 8 20.57 -39.40 -36.42
N VAL A 9 21.25 -38.72 -37.36
CA VAL A 9 22.49 -37.95 -37.09
C VAL A 9 22.98 -37.25 -38.39
N MET A 10 23.03 -35.91 -38.30
CA MET A 10 23.97 -34.94 -38.91
C MET A 10 24.17 -34.90 -40.43
N ILE A 11 23.83 -33.81 -41.13
CA ILE A 11 24.53 -32.50 -41.20
C ILE A 11 25.89 -32.58 -41.93
N ALA A 12 26.03 -31.66 -42.90
CA ALA A 12 27.22 -31.27 -43.68
C ALA A 12 27.54 -32.19 -44.87
N THR A 13 27.40 -31.71 -46.11
CA THR A 13 28.27 -30.67 -46.65
C THR A 13 27.55 -29.60 -47.50
N VAL A 14 27.75 -28.36 -47.07
CA VAL A 14 27.68 -27.12 -47.86
C VAL A 14 28.74 -27.16 -48.98
N SER A 15 28.53 -26.29 -50.00
CA SER A 15 29.47 -25.75 -51.02
C SER A 15 29.23 -26.34 -52.41
N LEU A 16 28.90 -25.58 -53.46
CA LEU A 16 29.59 -24.39 -54.00
C LEU A 16 28.61 -23.59 -54.89
N THR A 17 28.27 -22.33 -54.55
CA THR A 17 28.85 -21.05 -55.01
C THR A 17 28.34 -20.48 -56.35
N SER A 18 27.81 -19.24 -56.24
CA SER A 18 28.02 -18.08 -57.11
C SER A 18 26.99 -17.78 -58.21
N CYS A 19 26.05 -16.89 -57.88
CA CYS A 19 25.72 -15.63 -58.57
C CYS A 19 24.88 -14.82 -57.56
N GLY A 20 25.39 -13.78 -56.91
CA GLY A 20 25.55 -12.47 -57.55
C GLY A 20 24.21 -11.72 -57.54
N GLY A 21 23.80 -11.22 -56.37
CA GLY A 21 22.54 -10.48 -56.16
C GLY A 21 22.17 -10.51 -54.68
N GLY A 22 21.84 -9.36 -54.11
CA GLY A 22 21.74 -9.16 -52.66
C GLY A 22 20.92 -10.21 -51.93
N SER A 23 21.37 -10.55 -50.71
CA SER A 23 20.50 -11.10 -49.66
C SER A 23 19.15 -10.39 -49.76
N SER A 24 18.07 -11.10 -50.12
CA SER A 24 16.76 -10.47 -50.24
C SER A 24 16.41 -9.82 -48.91
N GLU A 25 15.80 -8.64 -48.95
CA GLU A 25 15.34 -7.93 -47.75
C GLU A 25 14.49 -8.86 -46.85
N GLU A 26 13.79 -9.83 -47.43
CA GLU A 26 13.00 -10.85 -46.72
C GLU A 26 13.83 -11.76 -45.79
N ALA A 27 15.10 -12.07 -46.13
CA ALA A 27 15.98 -12.87 -45.26
C ALA A 27 16.60 -12.03 -44.12
N LYS A 28 16.72 -10.71 -44.31
CA LYS A 28 17.13 -9.77 -43.25
C LYS A 28 15.95 -9.43 -42.33
N GLU A 29 14.75 -9.27 -42.87
CA GLU A 29 13.50 -9.13 -42.10
C GLU A 29 13.22 -10.35 -41.21
N LEU A 30 13.63 -11.55 -41.63
CA LEU A 30 13.51 -12.78 -40.83
C LEU A 30 14.42 -12.83 -39.59
N LEU A 31 15.44 -11.97 -39.49
CA LEU A 31 16.42 -11.92 -38.39
C LEU A 31 16.36 -10.60 -37.60
N SER A 32 15.40 -9.71 -37.91
CA SER A 32 15.20 -8.43 -37.25
C SER A 32 13.84 -8.37 -36.57
N GLN A 33 13.80 -7.98 -35.30
CA GLN A 33 12.55 -7.71 -34.56
C GLN A 33 12.43 -6.20 -34.32
N ILE A 34 11.30 -5.62 -34.73
CA ILE A 34 10.94 -4.22 -34.41
C ILE A 34 10.22 -4.20 -33.06
N LEU A 35 10.75 -3.42 -32.13
CA LEU A 35 10.25 -3.18 -30.79
C LEU A 35 9.67 -1.77 -30.70
N THR A 36 8.50 -1.64 -30.11
CA THR A 36 7.84 -0.34 -29.85
C THR A 36 7.96 0.00 -28.38
N ILE A 37 8.50 1.18 -28.06
CA ILE A 37 8.59 1.64 -26.68
C ILE A 37 7.35 2.45 -26.31
N VAL A 38 6.73 2.11 -25.19
CA VAL A 38 5.48 2.75 -24.75
C VAL A 38 5.61 3.20 -23.29
N GLY A 39 5.31 4.48 -23.04
CA GLY A 39 5.21 5.03 -21.69
C GLY A 39 6.54 5.23 -20.95
N ILE A 40 7.67 5.15 -21.67
CA ILE A 40 9.02 5.30 -21.09
C ILE A 40 9.73 6.45 -21.80
N PRO A 41 10.21 7.48 -21.06
CA PRO A 41 10.94 8.60 -21.63
C PRO A 41 12.20 8.14 -22.35
N GLN A 42 12.40 8.62 -23.58
CA GLN A 42 13.50 8.20 -24.44
C GLN A 42 14.88 8.61 -23.91
N ASP A 43 14.95 9.64 -23.08
CA ASP A 43 16.15 10.09 -22.37
C ASP A 43 16.53 9.25 -21.16
N MET A 44 15.63 8.38 -20.67
CA MET A 44 15.96 7.41 -19.64
C MET A 44 16.59 6.13 -20.19
N ILE A 45 16.39 5.81 -21.47
CA ILE A 45 16.87 4.55 -22.05
C ILE A 45 18.36 4.61 -22.31
N VAL A 46 19.10 3.72 -21.64
CA VAL A 46 20.53 3.56 -21.81
C VAL A 46 20.82 2.56 -22.92
N ASN A 47 20.29 1.34 -22.80
CA ASN A 47 20.52 0.23 -23.74
C ASN A 47 19.28 -0.68 -23.84
N ILE A 48 19.20 -1.42 -24.96
CA ILE A 48 18.28 -2.56 -25.13
C ILE A 48 19.07 -3.70 -25.76
N CYS A 49 19.01 -4.90 -25.17
CA CYS A 49 19.79 -6.06 -25.61
C CYS A 49 19.01 -7.38 -25.39
N GLN A 50 19.56 -8.49 -25.90
CA GLN A 50 19.10 -9.83 -25.54
C GLN A 50 19.97 -10.41 -24.43
N ASP A 51 19.33 -10.88 -23.36
CA ASP A 51 19.99 -11.44 -22.18
C ASP A 51 20.56 -12.83 -22.48
N GLU A 52 21.89 -12.96 -22.52
CA GLU A 52 22.56 -14.24 -22.73
C GLU A 52 22.99 -14.91 -21.42
N ASN A 53 23.10 -14.15 -20.33
CA ASN A 53 23.72 -14.60 -19.08
C ASN A 53 22.75 -14.59 -17.87
N ASP A 54 21.50 -14.19 -18.06
CA ASP A 54 20.45 -14.04 -17.04
C ASP A 54 20.87 -13.10 -15.89
N ASN A 55 21.79 -12.16 -16.11
CA ASN A 55 22.23 -11.19 -15.09
C ASN A 55 21.23 -10.01 -14.97
N GLY A 56 20.39 -9.80 -15.99
CA GLY A 56 19.36 -8.77 -16.04
C GLY A 56 19.88 -7.35 -16.30
N PHE A 57 21.04 -7.22 -16.94
CA PHE A 57 21.68 -6.02 -17.47
C PHE A 57 22.34 -6.33 -18.82
N CYS A 58 22.60 -5.30 -19.62
CA CYS A 58 23.26 -5.45 -20.90
C CYS A 58 24.77 -5.44 -20.74
N ASP A 59 25.39 -6.62 -20.83
CA ASP A 59 26.84 -6.73 -20.80
C ASP A 59 27.46 -6.27 -22.14
N SER A 60 28.75 -5.91 -22.09
CA SER A 60 29.48 -5.36 -23.25
C SER A 60 29.45 -6.25 -24.50
N PHE A 61 29.32 -7.57 -24.33
CA PHE A 61 29.23 -8.53 -25.45
C PHE A 61 27.81 -8.68 -26.00
N GLU A 62 26.77 -8.42 -25.20
CA GLU A 62 25.36 -8.48 -25.63
C GLU A 62 25.00 -7.25 -26.48
N LEU A 63 25.67 -6.13 -26.22
CA LEU A 63 25.55 -4.87 -26.98
C LEU A 63 26.09 -4.97 -28.42
N GLU A 64 26.92 -5.97 -28.75
CA GLU A 64 27.45 -6.16 -30.10
C GLU A 64 26.41 -6.70 -31.11
N SER A 65 25.28 -7.24 -30.61
CA SER A 65 24.14 -7.74 -31.42
C SER A 65 23.17 -6.64 -31.89
N VAL A 66 23.32 -5.41 -31.39
CA VAL A 66 22.46 -4.27 -31.71
C VAL A 66 23.01 -3.52 -32.91
N SER A 67 22.14 -3.08 -33.84
CA SER A 67 22.63 -2.43 -35.04
C SER A 67 23.23 -1.05 -34.80
N TRP A 68 24.51 -0.92 -35.12
CA TRP A 68 25.24 0.34 -35.16
C TRP A 68 24.77 1.20 -36.34
N VAL A 69 24.21 2.38 -36.08
CA VAL A 69 24.25 3.51 -37.02
C VAL A 69 25.29 4.52 -36.52
N LYS A 70 26.39 4.64 -37.28
CA LYS A 70 27.54 5.50 -37.06
C LYS A 70 27.17 6.95 -36.67
N ASN A 71 27.43 7.33 -35.42
CA ASN A 71 28.55 8.20 -35.02
C ASN A 71 28.32 8.76 -33.61
N SER A 72 29.35 8.63 -32.78
CA SER A 72 29.53 9.17 -31.42
C SER A 72 29.05 8.27 -30.27
N PHE A 73 29.88 8.26 -29.23
CA PHE A 73 29.93 7.42 -28.03
C PHE A 73 28.73 7.60 -27.08
N LEU A 74 27.58 8.10 -27.56
CA LEU A 74 26.35 8.37 -26.77
C LEU A 74 25.08 8.55 -27.65
N SER A 75 25.03 8.05 -28.89
CA SER A 75 23.90 8.31 -29.78
C SER A 75 22.83 7.21 -29.76
N LYS A 76 21.71 7.51 -29.06
CA LYS A 76 20.39 6.87 -29.18
C LYS A 76 20.10 6.40 -30.60
N VAL A 77 19.86 5.11 -30.78
CA VAL A 77 19.40 4.55 -32.06
C VAL A 77 17.87 4.54 -32.05
N ILE A 78 17.29 5.62 -32.54
CA ILE A 78 15.87 5.71 -32.92
C ILE A 78 15.79 5.34 -34.41
N VAL A 79 15.06 4.28 -34.77
CA VAL A 79 14.81 3.93 -36.17
C VAL A 79 13.38 4.34 -36.54
N GLY A 80 13.12 5.65 -36.57
CA GLY A 80 11.84 6.20 -37.05
C GLY A 80 11.28 7.35 -36.22
N GLU A 81 10.40 8.16 -36.78
CA GLU A 81 9.65 9.19 -36.04
C GLU A 81 8.62 8.60 -35.04
N ASP A 82 8.62 7.27 -34.84
CA ASP A 82 7.56 6.47 -34.21
C ASP A 82 8.00 5.68 -32.94
N ASN A 83 9.13 6.02 -32.31
CA ASN A 83 9.65 5.36 -31.10
C ASN A 83 9.95 3.85 -31.26
N SER A 84 10.39 3.42 -32.44
CA SER A 84 10.72 2.02 -32.73
C SER A 84 12.23 1.71 -32.68
N TYR A 85 12.56 0.48 -32.25
CA TYR A 85 13.92 -0.06 -32.06
C TYR A 85 14.07 -1.40 -32.79
N GLU A 86 15.17 -1.60 -33.49
CA GLU A 86 15.45 -2.84 -34.23
C GLU A 86 16.55 -3.67 -33.55
N LEU A 87 16.23 -4.90 -33.14
CA LEU A 87 17.23 -5.88 -32.73
C LEU A 87 17.69 -6.69 -33.94
N LYS A 88 19.01 -6.69 -34.20
CA LYS A 88 19.62 -7.56 -35.21
C LYS A 88 20.04 -8.88 -34.58
N ASP A 89 20.12 -9.92 -35.42
CA ASP A 89 20.46 -11.28 -35.00
C ASP A 89 19.57 -11.79 -33.85
N TYR A 90 18.29 -11.41 -33.91
CA TYR A 90 17.31 -11.64 -32.86
C TYR A 90 17.02 -13.14 -32.65
N ASP A 91 17.13 -13.59 -31.40
CA ASP A 91 16.76 -14.92 -30.93
C ASP A 91 15.48 -14.87 -30.07
N PRO A 92 14.33 -15.39 -30.54
CA PRO A 92 13.08 -15.36 -29.77
C PRO A 92 13.10 -16.17 -28.48
N THR A 93 14.12 -17.01 -28.27
CA THR A 93 14.26 -17.82 -27.05
C THR A 93 14.98 -17.08 -25.92
N LYS A 94 15.70 -15.98 -26.23
CA LYS A 94 16.40 -15.15 -25.26
C LYS A 94 15.50 -14.01 -24.78
N LYS A 95 15.61 -13.63 -23.51
CA LYS A 95 14.89 -12.48 -22.97
C LYS A 95 15.39 -11.19 -23.59
N ILE A 96 14.56 -10.16 -23.59
CA ILE A 96 14.98 -8.80 -23.92
C ILE A 96 15.12 -8.02 -22.62
N ILE A 97 16.20 -7.26 -22.48
CA ILE A 97 16.41 -6.31 -21.38
C ILE A 97 16.36 -4.91 -21.94
N MET A 98 15.71 -4.00 -21.21
CA MET A 98 15.84 -2.56 -21.40
C MET A 98 16.45 -1.94 -20.16
N GLU A 99 17.62 -1.34 -20.32
CA GLU A 99 18.30 -0.59 -19.27
C GLU A 99 17.86 0.87 -19.25
N LEU A 100 17.61 1.36 -18.05
CA LEU A 100 17.07 2.67 -17.77
C LEU A 100 17.96 3.38 -16.74
N GLN A 101 18.11 4.69 -16.87
CA GLN A 101 18.80 5.54 -15.92
C GLN A 101 17.95 6.74 -15.53
N SER A 102 17.88 7.02 -14.22
CA SER A 102 17.23 8.22 -13.70
C SER A 102 17.93 8.73 -12.44
N ASP A 103 18.02 10.04 -12.31
CA ASP A 103 18.45 10.73 -11.08
C ASP A 103 17.50 10.52 -9.88
N LYS A 104 16.27 10.04 -10.14
CA LYS A 104 15.29 9.66 -9.12
C LYS A 104 15.57 8.28 -8.51
N VAL A 105 16.40 7.45 -9.13
CA VAL A 105 16.83 6.17 -8.56
C VAL A 105 18.12 6.40 -7.77
N GLU A 106 18.10 6.04 -6.50
CA GLU A 106 19.15 6.45 -5.55
C GLU A 106 20.35 5.49 -5.50
N TYR A 107 20.22 4.35 -6.17
CA TYR A 107 21.18 3.26 -6.15
C TYR A 107 21.74 2.97 -7.54
N ASN A 108 22.88 2.28 -7.60
CA ASN A 108 23.55 1.84 -8.83
C ASN A 108 23.75 2.97 -9.87
N ASP A 109 24.14 4.17 -9.41
CA ASP A 109 24.30 5.35 -10.26
C ASP A 109 23.03 5.71 -11.08
N GLY A 110 21.86 5.43 -10.50
CA GLY A 110 20.56 5.67 -11.10
C GLY A 110 20.10 4.59 -12.08
N ASN A 111 20.87 3.51 -12.26
CA ASN A 111 20.59 2.47 -13.23
C ASN A 111 19.65 1.39 -12.69
N PHE A 112 18.70 1.00 -13.53
CA PHE A 112 17.80 -0.12 -13.34
C PHE A 112 17.40 -0.71 -14.69
N SER A 113 16.61 -1.78 -14.72
CA SER A 113 16.20 -2.40 -15.98
C SER A 113 14.81 -3.00 -15.92
N LEU A 114 14.26 -3.36 -17.08
CA LEU A 114 13.04 -4.13 -17.26
C LEU A 114 13.34 -5.35 -18.13
N GLU A 115 12.76 -6.49 -17.77
CA GLU A 115 12.92 -7.76 -18.48
C GLU A 115 11.64 -8.12 -19.23
N TYR A 116 11.80 -8.70 -20.42
CA TYR A 116 10.74 -9.07 -21.34
C TYR A 116 10.98 -10.46 -21.92
N LYS A 117 9.90 -11.15 -22.32
CA LYS A 117 9.99 -12.38 -23.10
C LYS A 117 10.61 -12.03 -24.47
N GLY A 118 11.42 -12.91 -25.03
CA GLY A 118 12.03 -12.69 -26.35
C GLY A 118 11.02 -12.34 -27.42
N THR A 119 9.86 -13.00 -27.39
CA THR A 119 8.75 -12.80 -28.33
C THR A 119 8.05 -11.44 -28.26
N SER A 120 8.39 -10.58 -27.29
CA SER A 120 7.72 -9.31 -27.08
C SER A 120 8.02 -8.30 -28.19
N ARG A 121 7.01 -7.50 -28.52
CA ARG A 121 7.08 -6.40 -29.51
C ARG A 121 6.85 -5.03 -28.89
N GLU A 122 6.27 -4.99 -27.70
CA GLU A 122 6.06 -3.78 -26.92
C GLU A 122 7.02 -3.80 -25.73
N LEU A 123 7.74 -2.70 -25.50
CA LEU A 123 8.54 -2.50 -24.30
C LEU A 123 7.87 -1.42 -23.44
N SER A 124 7.16 -1.88 -22.42
CA SER A 124 6.47 -1.04 -21.44
C SER A 124 6.55 -1.68 -20.06
N ILE A 125 6.26 -0.94 -19.00
CA ILE A 125 6.24 -1.52 -17.64
C ILE A 125 5.15 -2.59 -17.52
N LEU A 126 3.95 -2.33 -18.08
CA LEU A 126 2.85 -3.30 -18.12
C LEU A 126 3.23 -4.56 -18.90
N GLN A 127 3.92 -4.43 -20.03
CA GLN A 127 4.35 -5.62 -20.78
C GLN A 127 5.39 -6.44 -20.01
N SER A 128 6.29 -5.78 -19.26
CA SER A 128 7.23 -6.50 -18.38
C SER A 128 6.50 -7.31 -17.32
N MET A 129 5.43 -6.77 -16.71
CA MET A 129 4.59 -7.51 -15.74
C MET A 129 3.84 -8.68 -16.39
N VAL A 130 3.33 -8.51 -17.61
CA VAL A 130 2.70 -9.60 -18.37
C VAL A 130 3.70 -10.69 -18.72
N ASP A 131 4.91 -10.31 -19.11
CA ASP A 131 5.97 -11.24 -19.48
C ASP A 131 6.50 -12.03 -18.28
N ASN A 132 6.40 -11.46 -17.07
CA ASN A 132 6.71 -12.12 -15.80
C ASN A 132 5.51 -12.86 -15.17
N ASP A 133 4.39 -12.97 -15.88
CA ASP A 133 3.14 -13.64 -15.45
C ASP A 133 2.48 -13.02 -14.19
N ASP A 134 2.80 -11.76 -13.86
CA ASP A 134 2.17 -11.00 -12.78
C ASP A 134 0.80 -10.44 -13.18
N LEU A 135 0.64 -10.11 -14.47
CA LEU A 135 -0.61 -9.72 -15.11
C LEU A 135 -0.90 -10.61 -16.33
N SER A 136 -2.17 -10.75 -16.71
CA SER A 136 -2.52 -11.39 -17.99
C SER A 136 -2.65 -10.36 -19.12
N ASN A 137 -2.53 -10.82 -20.37
CA ASN A 137 -2.83 -9.99 -21.54
C ASN A 137 -4.27 -9.46 -21.50
N GLU A 138 -5.22 -10.25 -20.97
CA GLU A 138 -6.61 -9.79 -20.82
C GLU A 138 -6.77 -8.68 -19.77
N ASP A 139 -5.90 -8.62 -18.76
CA ASP A 139 -5.98 -7.59 -17.72
C ASP A 139 -5.58 -6.20 -18.25
N VAL A 140 -4.60 -6.15 -19.15
CA VAL A 140 -4.04 -4.89 -19.66
C VAL A 140 -4.61 -4.45 -21.01
N ALA A 141 -5.36 -5.31 -21.71
CA ALA A 141 -5.82 -5.07 -23.08
C ALA A 141 -6.59 -3.75 -23.28
N GLU A 142 -7.46 -3.41 -22.33
CA GLU A 142 -8.27 -2.20 -22.39
C GLU A 142 -7.47 -0.97 -21.93
N VAL A 143 -6.61 -1.12 -20.92
CA VAL A 143 -5.73 -0.05 -20.41
C VAL A 143 -4.74 0.40 -21.47
N LYS A 144 -4.23 -0.51 -22.30
CA LYS A 144 -3.35 -0.18 -23.43
C LYS A 144 -3.98 0.77 -24.46
N LYS A 145 -5.31 0.91 -24.47
CA LYS A 145 -6.07 1.72 -25.44
C LYS A 145 -6.78 2.92 -24.81
N MET A 146 -6.55 3.20 -23.53
CA MET A 146 -7.32 4.18 -22.79
C MET A 146 -6.85 5.62 -23.04
N ASP A 147 -7.78 6.57 -22.92
CA ASP A 147 -7.42 8.00 -22.86
C ASP A 147 -6.65 8.28 -21.56
N GLY A 148 -5.62 9.13 -21.63
CA GLY A 148 -4.75 9.44 -20.49
C GLY A 148 -3.66 8.40 -20.20
N LYS A 149 -3.41 7.47 -21.13
CA LYS A 149 -2.37 6.45 -21.02
C LYS A 149 -0.99 6.99 -20.65
N ASP A 150 -0.57 8.11 -21.24
CA ASP A 150 0.73 8.73 -20.94
C ASP A 150 0.85 9.10 -19.44
N THR A 151 -0.20 9.68 -18.86
CA THR A 151 -0.22 10.04 -17.43
C THR A 151 -0.22 8.79 -16.54
N PHE A 152 -0.90 7.72 -16.96
CA PHE A 152 -0.88 6.45 -16.25
C PHE A 152 0.52 5.82 -16.26
N ASP A 153 1.21 5.87 -17.40
CA ASP A 153 2.56 5.34 -17.55
C ASP A 153 3.58 6.14 -16.72
N ASP A 154 3.47 7.47 -16.70
CA ASP A 154 4.32 8.35 -15.88
C ASP A 154 4.19 8.03 -14.39
N ILE A 155 2.97 7.76 -13.93
CA ILE A 155 2.70 7.36 -12.54
C ILE A 155 3.27 5.99 -12.26
N LEU A 156 3.05 5.03 -13.17
CA LEU A 156 3.55 3.66 -13.00
C LEU A 156 5.08 3.64 -12.91
N LEU A 157 5.75 4.40 -13.78
CA LEU A 157 7.20 4.60 -13.76
C LEU A 157 7.67 5.28 -12.46
N SER A 158 6.98 6.33 -12.02
CA SER A 158 7.32 7.04 -10.77
C SER A 158 7.15 6.16 -9.54
N SER A 159 6.05 5.40 -9.44
CA SER A 159 5.79 4.45 -8.37
C SER A 159 6.81 3.30 -8.38
N MET A 160 7.17 2.79 -9.55
CA MET A 160 8.22 1.79 -9.69
C MET A 160 9.57 2.31 -9.15
N MET A 161 10.02 3.49 -9.55
CA MET A 161 11.28 4.04 -9.03
C MET A 161 11.24 4.26 -7.50
N LYS A 162 10.13 4.76 -6.98
CA LYS A 162 9.93 4.96 -5.53
C LYS A 162 9.98 3.64 -4.75
N ASN A 163 9.28 2.62 -5.22
CA ASN A 163 9.27 1.29 -4.59
C ASN A 163 10.65 0.62 -4.71
N LEU A 164 11.31 0.74 -5.88
CA LEU A 164 12.66 0.21 -6.11
C LEU A 164 13.64 0.79 -5.11
N ASN A 165 13.67 2.12 -4.98
CA ASN A 165 14.42 2.79 -3.94
C ASN A 165 14.07 2.19 -2.58
N GLY A 166 12.79 2.12 -2.21
CA GLY A 166 12.40 1.57 -0.91
C GLY A 166 12.93 0.15 -0.65
N TYR A 167 12.86 -0.76 -1.62
CA TYR A 167 13.41 -2.12 -1.45
C TYR A 167 14.93 -2.12 -1.32
N MET A 168 15.63 -1.31 -2.12
CA MET A 168 17.08 -1.21 -2.09
C MET A 168 17.61 -0.50 -0.84
N HIS A 169 16.86 0.47 -0.31
CA HIS A 169 17.07 1.05 1.02
C HIS A 169 16.98 0.00 2.12
N ASN A 170 16.24 -1.08 1.89
CA ASN A 170 16.15 -2.20 2.78
C ASN A 170 17.07 -3.34 2.34
N ASP A 171 18.30 -3.06 1.89
CA ASP A 171 19.36 -4.04 1.56
C ASP A 171 18.92 -5.17 0.63
N MET A 172 17.87 -4.95 -0.17
CA MET A 172 17.49 -5.89 -1.19
C MET A 172 18.43 -5.71 -2.38
N GLY A 173 19.07 -6.81 -2.82
CA GLY A 173 19.90 -6.80 -4.01
C GLY A 173 19.11 -6.33 -5.22
N HIS A 174 19.74 -5.56 -6.11
CA HIS A 174 19.06 -4.88 -7.22
C HIS A 174 18.15 -5.79 -8.06
N LYS A 175 18.63 -6.98 -8.43
CA LYS A 175 17.86 -7.98 -9.20
C LYS A 175 16.58 -8.41 -8.45
N ASP A 176 16.71 -8.68 -7.16
CA ASP A 176 15.58 -9.10 -6.32
C ASP A 176 14.60 -7.92 -6.13
N ALA A 177 15.11 -6.70 -5.93
CA ALA A 177 14.32 -5.47 -5.77
C ALA A 177 13.49 -5.16 -7.01
N ARG A 178 14.09 -5.28 -8.21
CA ARG A 178 13.38 -5.13 -9.48
C ARG A 178 12.25 -6.14 -9.62
N TYR A 179 12.54 -7.43 -9.41
CA TYR A 179 11.54 -8.50 -9.56
C TYR A 179 10.37 -8.32 -8.59
N VAL A 180 10.66 -8.13 -7.30
CA VAL A 180 9.65 -7.94 -6.25
C VAL A 180 8.79 -6.71 -6.51
N ASN A 181 9.40 -5.63 -6.97
CA ASN A 181 8.70 -4.39 -7.27
C ASN A 181 7.68 -4.55 -8.40
N LEU A 182 8.08 -5.17 -9.52
CA LEU A 182 7.15 -5.45 -10.63
C LEU A 182 6.00 -6.36 -10.18
N LYS A 183 6.31 -7.37 -9.38
CA LYS A 183 5.31 -8.29 -8.82
C LYS A 183 4.29 -7.59 -7.92
N GLU A 184 4.74 -6.75 -6.99
CA GLU A 184 3.82 -6.03 -6.09
C GLU A 184 2.99 -4.98 -6.84
N LEU A 185 3.58 -4.26 -7.80
CA LEU A 185 2.82 -3.37 -8.68
C LEU A 185 1.78 -4.15 -9.48
N GLY A 186 2.13 -5.31 -10.04
CA GLY A 186 1.22 -6.20 -10.73
C GLY A 186 0.07 -6.69 -9.84
N ARG A 187 0.37 -7.06 -8.58
CA ARG A 187 -0.64 -7.45 -7.58
C ARG A 187 -1.62 -6.31 -7.30
N VAL A 188 -1.12 -5.11 -7.00
CA VAL A 188 -1.97 -3.92 -6.77
C VAL A 188 -2.84 -3.63 -7.98
N LEU A 189 -2.25 -3.65 -9.18
CA LEU A 189 -2.97 -3.44 -10.42
C LEU A 189 -4.06 -4.50 -10.66
N LYS A 190 -3.87 -5.72 -10.20
CA LYS A 190 -4.81 -6.82 -10.39
C LYS A 190 -5.95 -6.84 -9.36
N ASP A 191 -5.60 -6.60 -8.10
CA ASP A 191 -6.49 -6.82 -6.96
C ASP A 191 -7.19 -5.52 -6.51
N ASP A 192 -6.49 -4.38 -6.62
CA ASP A 192 -6.90 -3.11 -6.02
C ASP A 192 -7.38 -2.11 -7.09
N ILE A 193 -6.89 -2.23 -8.34
CA ILE A 193 -7.31 -1.38 -9.47
C ILE A 193 -8.14 -2.21 -10.46
N PRO A 194 -9.35 -1.79 -10.83
CA PRO A 194 -10.18 -2.56 -11.75
C PRO A 194 -9.76 -2.31 -13.22
N LEU A 195 -8.57 -2.78 -13.62
CA LEU A 195 -7.96 -2.48 -14.92
C LEU A 195 -8.91 -2.71 -16.12
N LYS A 196 -9.70 -3.78 -16.08
CA LYS A 196 -10.65 -4.12 -17.16
C LYS A 196 -11.76 -3.08 -17.36
N SER A 197 -12.22 -2.45 -16.27
CA SER A 197 -13.28 -1.44 -16.34
C SER A 197 -12.75 -0.01 -16.25
N LEU A 198 -11.46 0.18 -15.93
CA LEU A 198 -10.83 1.47 -15.75
C LEU A 198 -11.06 2.42 -16.95
N PRO A 199 -10.86 2.01 -18.23
CA PRO A 199 -11.10 2.92 -19.35
C PRO A 199 -12.57 3.33 -19.49
N THR A 200 -13.49 2.41 -19.17
CA THR A 200 -14.93 2.70 -19.18
C THR A 200 -15.30 3.67 -18.05
N LEU A 201 -14.67 3.50 -16.88
CA LEU A 201 -14.88 4.36 -15.71
C LEU A 201 -14.37 5.78 -15.99
N ILE A 202 -13.16 5.92 -16.54
CA ILE A 202 -12.58 7.19 -16.97
C ILE A 202 -13.50 7.88 -17.98
N LYS A 203 -13.92 7.17 -19.03
CA LYS A 203 -14.79 7.72 -20.06
C LYS A 203 -16.14 8.19 -19.50
N LYS A 204 -16.72 7.43 -18.57
CA LYS A 204 -18.01 7.76 -17.95
C LYS A 204 -17.92 8.96 -16.99
N GLN A 205 -16.84 9.06 -16.23
CA GLN A 205 -16.67 10.12 -15.23
C GLN A 205 -16.20 11.43 -15.84
N CYS A 206 -15.24 11.37 -16.76
CA CYS A 206 -14.62 12.58 -17.31
C CYS A 206 -15.20 13.02 -18.66
N ASN A 207 -16.00 12.19 -19.34
CA ASN A 207 -16.63 12.51 -20.63
C ASN A 207 -15.64 13.10 -21.67
N GLY A 208 -14.38 12.64 -21.65
CA GLY A 208 -13.30 13.11 -22.54
C GLY A 208 -12.55 14.37 -22.08
N ASP A 209 -12.86 14.95 -20.91
CA ASP A 209 -12.09 16.06 -20.33
C ASP A 209 -10.69 15.60 -19.91
N LYS A 210 -9.66 16.16 -20.56
CA LYS A 210 -8.26 15.74 -20.38
C LYS A 210 -7.72 16.03 -18.98
N GLU A 211 -8.12 17.12 -18.33
CA GLU A 211 -7.63 17.42 -16.97
C GLU A 211 -8.33 16.57 -15.93
N CYS A 212 -9.63 16.32 -16.07
CA CYS A 212 -10.33 15.33 -15.25
C CYS A 212 -9.68 13.94 -15.37
N ILE A 213 -9.38 13.50 -16.59
CA ILE A 213 -8.72 12.20 -16.83
C ILE A 213 -7.37 12.15 -16.11
N LYS A 214 -6.57 13.22 -16.19
CA LYS A 214 -5.27 13.29 -15.51
C LYS A 214 -5.41 13.25 -13.99
N GLU A 215 -6.34 14.01 -13.41
CA GLU A 215 -6.56 14.02 -11.96
C GLU A 215 -7.05 12.67 -11.46
N LEU A 216 -8.04 12.08 -12.15
CA LEU A 216 -8.55 10.75 -11.84
C LEU A 216 -7.46 9.68 -11.93
N ILE A 217 -6.56 9.78 -12.93
CA ILE A 217 -5.43 8.85 -13.08
C ILE A 217 -4.35 9.08 -12.01
N LYS A 218 -4.01 10.35 -11.71
CA LYS A 218 -3.07 10.75 -10.64
C LYS A 218 -3.48 10.20 -9.29
N ASN A 219 -4.77 10.13 -9.07
CA ASN A 219 -5.27 9.55 -7.85
C ASN A 219 -4.74 8.10 -7.69
N PHE A 220 -4.86 7.23 -8.70
CA PHE A 220 -4.37 5.84 -8.58
C PHE A 220 -2.88 5.68 -8.18
N SER A 221 -2.05 6.73 -8.32
CA SER A 221 -0.65 6.74 -7.87
C SER A 221 -0.46 6.43 -6.38
N VAL A 222 -1.42 6.83 -5.52
CA VAL A 222 -1.36 6.60 -4.07
C VAL A 222 -1.39 5.11 -3.76
N ASN A 223 -2.17 4.33 -4.52
CA ASN A 223 -2.32 2.89 -4.33
C ASN A 223 -1.14 2.08 -4.91
N LEU A 224 -0.41 2.62 -5.88
CA LEU A 224 0.73 1.96 -6.53
C LEU A 224 2.05 2.06 -5.75
N SER A 225 2.14 2.99 -4.80
CA SER A 225 3.28 3.05 -3.89
C SER A 225 3.15 1.96 -2.83
N THR A 226 4.08 1.00 -2.79
CA THR A 226 4.14 0.06 -1.66
C THR A 226 4.44 0.87 -0.40
N ASP A 227 3.61 0.72 0.62
CA ASP A 227 3.84 1.42 1.88
C ASP A 227 5.20 0.99 2.48
N THR A 228 5.91 1.93 3.12
CA THR A 228 7.26 1.71 3.67
C THR A 228 7.35 0.48 4.58
N GLN A 229 6.23 0.11 5.19
CA GLN A 229 6.10 -1.02 6.09
C GLN A 229 6.07 -2.37 5.37
N SER A 230 5.29 -2.46 4.31
CA SER A 230 5.23 -3.61 3.41
C SER A 230 6.59 -3.81 2.75
N ILE A 231 7.27 -2.71 2.37
CA ILE A 231 8.63 -2.74 1.82
C ILE A 231 9.61 -3.43 2.78
N TYR A 232 9.70 -3.04 4.05
CA TYR A 232 10.61 -3.70 5.00
C TYR A 232 10.27 -5.18 5.19
N THR A 233 8.99 -5.53 5.33
CA THR A 233 8.57 -6.92 5.56
C THR A 233 8.88 -7.81 4.34
N ILE A 234 8.62 -7.30 3.13
CA ILE A 234 8.92 -8.00 1.88
C ILE A 234 10.44 -8.10 1.71
N ALA A 235 11.19 -7.02 1.98
CA ALA A 235 12.64 -7.01 1.94
C ALA A 235 13.26 -8.03 2.90
N GLN A 236 12.84 -8.02 4.16
CA GLN A 236 13.24 -9.01 5.14
C GLN A 236 13.02 -10.43 4.62
N ASN A 237 11.88 -10.73 3.99
CA ASN A 237 11.59 -12.09 3.49
C ASN A 237 12.45 -12.52 2.31
N GLN A 238 12.93 -11.59 1.48
CA GLN A 238 13.62 -11.87 0.22
C GLN A 238 15.16 -11.73 0.31
N ARG A 239 15.70 -11.05 1.33
CA ARG A 239 17.15 -10.97 1.55
C ARG A 239 17.79 -12.36 1.67
N LYS A 240 18.81 -12.63 0.83
CA LYS A 240 19.62 -13.85 0.90
C LYS A 240 20.42 -13.95 2.20
N VAL A 241 20.85 -12.81 2.75
CA VAL A 241 21.55 -12.71 4.03
C VAL A 241 20.69 -11.89 4.99
N LYS A 242 20.15 -12.57 6.01
CA LYS A 242 19.38 -11.91 7.07
C LYS A 242 20.31 -11.09 7.95
N LEU A 243 19.93 -9.83 8.18
CA LEU A 243 20.60 -8.95 9.13
C LEU A 243 20.39 -9.45 10.56
N LEU A 244 21.05 -8.82 11.54
CA LEU A 244 20.97 -9.31 12.91
C LEU A 244 19.58 -9.06 13.51
N ASN A 245 19.01 -7.88 13.28
CA ASN A 245 17.64 -7.56 13.71
C ASN A 245 16.63 -8.51 13.04
N ASP A 246 16.82 -8.86 11.76
CA ASP A 246 15.96 -9.83 11.08
C ASP A 246 15.89 -11.16 11.83
N LYS A 247 17.05 -11.69 12.23
CA LYS A 247 17.14 -12.93 13.02
C LYS A 247 16.49 -12.81 14.40
N LEU A 248 16.53 -11.62 15.00
CA LEU A 248 15.89 -11.34 16.29
C LEU A 248 14.36 -11.21 16.15
N ILE A 249 13.88 -10.66 15.04
CA ILE A 249 12.46 -10.54 14.69
C ILE A 249 11.87 -11.89 14.25
N GLU A 250 12.66 -12.76 13.60
CA GLU A 250 12.26 -14.13 13.27
C GLU A 250 12.00 -14.98 14.52
N LYS A 251 12.78 -14.75 15.58
CA LYS A 251 12.58 -15.40 16.90
C LYS A 251 11.32 -14.90 17.63
N PHE A 252 10.75 -13.77 17.22
CA PHE A 252 9.45 -13.32 17.72
C PHE A 252 8.35 -14.05 16.93
N THR A 253 7.67 -14.98 17.60
CA THR A 253 6.63 -15.82 17.02
C THR A 253 5.25 -15.38 17.50
N CYS A 254 4.28 -15.46 16.59
CA CYS A 254 2.86 -15.27 16.90
C CYS A 254 2.14 -16.62 16.91
N ARG A 255 0.95 -16.66 17.48
CA ARG A 255 0.11 -17.88 17.43
C ARG A 255 -0.41 -18.12 16.01
N ASP A 256 -0.88 -19.32 15.72
CA ASP A 256 -1.34 -19.72 14.38
C ASP A 256 -2.53 -18.86 13.90
N GLU A 257 -3.35 -18.36 14.81
CA GLU A 257 -4.48 -17.46 14.54
C GLU A 257 -4.08 -15.98 14.39
N GLU A 258 -2.80 -15.65 14.60
CA GLU A 258 -2.27 -14.29 14.62
C GLU A 258 -1.33 -14.04 13.41
N ARG A 259 -1.18 -12.77 13.03
CA ARG A 259 -0.23 -12.29 12.03
C ARG A 259 0.84 -11.45 12.73
N LYS A 260 2.09 -11.69 12.39
CA LYS A 260 3.22 -10.83 12.77
C LYS A 260 3.22 -9.57 11.90
N ILE A 261 3.22 -8.39 12.52
CA ILE A 261 3.33 -7.08 11.87
C ILE A 261 4.59 -6.41 12.42
N VAL A 262 5.51 -5.99 11.55
CA VAL A 262 6.84 -5.49 11.94
C VAL A 262 7.09 -4.07 11.46
N ARG A 263 6.95 -3.06 12.33
CA ARG A 263 7.23 -1.66 12.03
C ARG A 263 8.73 -1.36 12.12
N HIS A 264 9.32 -0.75 11.10
CA HIS A 264 10.75 -0.42 11.06
C HIS A 264 10.96 1.07 10.74
N TYR A 265 11.92 1.69 11.40
CA TYR A 265 12.28 3.11 11.26
C TYR A 265 13.80 3.24 11.31
N GLY A 266 14.40 4.10 10.48
CA GLY A 266 15.86 4.14 10.26
C GLY A 266 16.36 2.95 9.44
N PHE A 267 17.67 2.80 9.31
CA PHE A 267 18.31 1.67 8.62
C PHE A 267 19.21 0.85 9.55
N GLU A 268 19.22 -0.49 9.35
CA GLU A 268 20.18 -1.37 10.03
C GLU A 268 21.44 -1.48 9.16
N ASP A 269 22.30 -0.47 9.20
CA ASP A 269 23.50 -0.39 8.37
C ASP A 269 24.80 -0.20 9.16
N ILE A 270 24.72 -0.29 10.48
CA ILE A 270 25.85 -0.14 11.41
C ILE A 270 26.41 1.29 11.36
N PHE A 271 25.53 2.29 11.35
CA PHE A 271 25.85 3.71 11.37
C PHE A 271 26.64 4.15 10.13
N ASN A 272 26.23 3.68 8.95
CA ASN A 272 26.89 4.00 7.71
C ASN A 272 26.47 5.38 7.21
N LEU A 273 27.20 6.40 7.68
CA LEU A 273 27.07 7.82 7.29
C LEU A 273 27.23 8.13 5.79
N LYS A 274 27.51 7.14 4.93
CA LYS A 274 27.52 7.29 3.47
C LYS A 274 26.13 7.11 2.86
N ASN A 275 25.22 6.47 3.59
CA ASN A 275 23.81 6.43 3.26
C ASN A 275 23.24 7.82 3.59
N ARG A 276 22.30 8.32 2.77
CA ARG A 276 21.78 9.70 2.83
C ARG A 276 21.22 10.07 4.21
N ASP A 277 20.87 11.35 4.40
CA ASP A 277 20.28 11.85 5.65
C ASP A 277 19.05 11.02 6.10
N GLU A 278 19.20 10.27 7.18
CA GLU A 278 18.12 9.48 7.78
C GLU A 278 17.34 10.29 8.80
N TYR A 279 16.30 10.98 8.35
CA TYR A 279 15.51 11.85 9.21
C TYR A 279 14.70 11.06 10.25
N ALA A 280 14.76 11.52 11.50
CA ALA A 280 13.80 11.11 12.52
C ALA A 280 12.49 11.89 12.34
N HIS A 281 11.34 11.31 12.69
CA HIS A 281 10.01 11.89 12.47
C HIS A 281 9.22 12.17 13.76
N PRO A 282 9.75 12.98 14.69
CA PRO A 282 9.07 13.32 15.93
C PRO A 282 7.76 14.09 15.67
N THR A 283 6.80 13.98 16.58
CA THR A 283 5.59 14.82 16.55
C THR A 283 5.93 16.30 16.74
N ILE A 284 5.03 17.19 16.31
CA ILE A 284 5.20 18.64 16.48
C ILE A 284 5.33 18.99 17.98
N GLU A 285 4.58 18.29 18.82
CA GLU A 285 4.62 18.42 20.28
C GLU A 285 5.98 18.03 20.85
N LEU A 286 6.57 16.94 20.36
CA LEU A 286 7.89 16.46 20.77
C LEU A 286 8.98 17.44 20.33
N VAL A 287 8.90 17.94 19.09
CA VAL A 287 9.79 19.00 18.57
C VAL A 287 9.69 20.27 19.42
N ARG A 288 8.48 20.68 19.83
CA ARG A 288 8.28 21.87 20.67
C ARG A 288 8.87 21.69 22.07
N ARG A 289 8.80 20.48 22.63
CA ARG A 289 9.31 20.17 23.97
C ARG A 289 10.84 20.09 24.03
N ILE A 290 11.47 19.45 23.04
CA ILE A 290 12.92 19.25 22.98
C ILE A 290 13.64 20.47 22.35
N GLY A 291 12.98 21.11 21.39
CA GLY A 291 13.54 22.16 20.54
C GLY A 291 14.16 21.57 19.27
N ARG A 292 13.79 22.11 18.10
CA ARG A 292 14.22 21.62 16.79
C ARG A 292 15.75 21.51 16.66
N ASP A 293 16.46 22.52 17.14
CA ASP A 293 17.92 22.57 17.05
C ASP A 293 18.60 21.51 17.93
N ASN A 294 17.89 20.94 18.90
CA ASN A 294 18.43 19.92 19.79
C ASN A 294 18.18 18.50 19.30
N LEU A 295 17.48 18.33 18.18
CA LEU A 295 17.17 17.02 17.63
C LEU A 295 18.33 16.46 16.78
N ALA A 296 18.49 15.15 16.89
CA ALA A 296 19.36 14.32 16.07
C ALA A 296 18.50 13.44 15.16
N ASN A 297 18.98 13.28 13.94
CA ASN A 297 18.54 12.26 13.00
C ASN A 297 19.09 10.89 13.40
N TYR A 298 18.62 9.83 12.72
CA TYR A 298 19.30 8.53 12.78
C TYR A 298 20.76 8.70 12.37
N ASP A 299 21.60 7.79 12.85
CA ASP A 299 23.05 7.76 12.66
C ASP A 299 23.85 8.94 13.21
N SER A 300 23.17 9.97 13.74
CA SER A 300 23.83 11.17 14.20
C SER A 300 24.68 10.89 15.44
N THR A 301 25.99 11.10 15.30
CA THR A 301 26.96 10.97 16.40
C THR A 301 27.19 12.29 17.15
N LYS A 302 26.33 13.30 16.92
CA LYS A 302 26.46 14.63 17.56
C LYS A 302 26.17 14.53 19.06
N VAL A 303 27.13 14.96 19.87
CA VAL A 303 27.01 15.02 21.33
C VAL A 303 26.08 16.19 21.74
N GLY A 304 25.30 16.01 22.81
CA GLY A 304 24.41 17.06 23.33
C GLY A 304 23.08 17.19 22.58
N LYS A 305 22.71 16.18 21.79
CA LYS A 305 21.45 16.12 21.03
C LYS A 305 20.58 14.98 21.52
N PHE A 306 19.28 15.12 21.24
CA PHE A 306 18.25 14.13 21.52
C PHE A 306 17.84 13.50 20.20
N PHE A 307 17.90 12.18 20.11
CA PHE A 307 17.14 11.47 19.09
C PHE A 307 15.68 11.39 19.55
N ALA A 308 14.73 11.62 18.64
CA ALA A 308 13.31 11.55 18.98
C ALA A 308 12.50 11.05 17.78
N GLU A 309 11.69 10.01 17.99
CA GLU A 309 10.85 9.39 16.96
C GLU A 309 9.43 9.14 17.48
N ASN A 310 8.44 9.32 16.61
CA ASN A 310 7.06 8.94 16.87
C ASN A 310 6.77 7.58 16.23
N VAL A 311 6.81 6.53 17.05
CA VAL A 311 6.45 5.19 16.60
C VAL A 311 4.94 5.10 16.50
N LYS A 312 4.41 5.16 15.29
CA LYS A 312 2.98 5.23 14.96
C LYS A 312 2.46 3.99 14.23
N ASP A 313 1.15 3.96 14.02
CA ASP A 313 0.45 2.90 13.27
C ASP A 313 0.64 1.49 13.86
N ILE A 314 0.79 1.43 15.19
CA ILE A 314 0.71 0.18 15.93
C ILE A 314 -0.73 -0.33 15.85
N PRO A 315 -0.97 -1.58 15.40
CA PRO A 315 -2.31 -2.17 15.39
C PRO A 315 -2.91 -2.08 16.80
N ARG A 316 -4.20 -1.81 17.01
CA ARG A 316 -4.79 -2.11 18.35
C ARG A 316 -5.34 -3.52 18.38
N LYS A 317 -5.64 -4.01 19.58
CA LYS A 317 -6.05 -5.40 19.87
C LYS A 317 -5.00 -6.45 19.45
N PHE A 318 -3.72 -6.10 19.56
CA PHE A 318 -2.64 -7.07 19.50
C PHE A 318 -2.43 -7.67 20.89
N ARG A 319 -2.01 -8.93 20.96
CA ARG A 319 -1.83 -9.63 22.25
C ARG A 319 -0.44 -9.52 22.81
N ASN A 320 0.55 -9.33 21.93
CA ASN A 320 1.94 -9.25 22.32
C ASN A 320 2.71 -8.38 21.33
N GLY A 321 3.72 -7.67 21.84
CA GLY A 321 4.59 -6.82 21.04
C GLY A 321 6.01 -6.81 21.60
N ARG A 322 6.98 -6.55 20.72
CA ARG A 322 8.39 -6.48 21.06
C ARG A 322 9.02 -5.26 20.42
N PHE A 323 9.77 -4.51 21.23
CA PHE A 323 10.54 -3.34 20.83
C PHE A 323 12.00 -3.73 20.58
N TYR A 324 12.61 -3.15 19.55
CA TYR A 324 14.01 -3.30 19.17
C TYR A 324 14.60 -1.92 18.85
N ILE A 325 15.83 -1.68 19.27
CA ILE A 325 16.55 -0.45 18.95
C ILE A 325 18.04 -0.73 18.74
N GLY A 326 18.59 -0.23 17.64
CA GLY A 326 20.02 -0.24 17.34
C GLY A 326 20.69 0.98 17.94
N LEU A 327 21.63 0.79 18.88
CA LEU A 327 22.33 1.88 19.57
C LEU A 327 23.83 1.78 19.34
N LYS A 328 24.46 2.95 19.13
CA LYS A 328 25.92 3.08 19.11
C LYS A 328 26.44 3.88 20.28
N LYS A 329 27.30 3.22 21.05
CA LYS A 329 28.01 3.77 22.20
C LYS A 329 28.89 4.94 21.75
N SER A 330 28.81 6.05 22.48
CA SER A 330 29.75 7.16 22.31
C SER A 330 31.13 6.75 22.87
N GLY A 331 32.01 6.23 22.00
CA GLY A 331 33.30 5.66 22.41
C GLY A 331 33.20 4.18 22.83
N SER A 332 34.06 3.71 23.74
CA SER A 332 34.16 2.27 24.07
C SER A 332 33.02 1.72 24.96
N ARG A 333 32.16 2.59 25.52
CA ARG A 333 31.02 2.24 26.40
C ARG A 333 29.88 3.26 26.24
N LEU A 334 28.63 2.86 26.51
CA LEU A 334 27.51 3.80 26.66
C LEU A 334 27.85 4.73 27.83
N ASN A 335 27.59 6.02 27.71
CA ASN A 335 27.80 6.91 28.84
C ASN A 335 26.79 6.56 29.94
N GLY A 336 27.24 6.53 31.19
CA GLY A 336 26.41 6.09 32.33
C GLY A 336 25.21 7.01 32.64
N GLU A 337 25.16 8.16 31.97
CA GLU A 337 24.06 9.12 32.08
C GLU A 337 23.13 9.14 30.87
N ASP A 338 23.44 8.41 29.79
CA ASP A 338 22.56 8.37 28.62
C ASP A 338 21.25 7.66 28.96
N ARG A 339 20.13 8.21 28.50
CA ARG A 339 18.78 7.76 28.86
C ARG A 339 17.95 7.42 27.63
N ILE A 340 17.02 6.50 27.81
CA ILE A 340 15.94 6.22 26.88
C ILE A 340 14.60 6.48 27.55
N HIS A 341 13.70 7.11 26.81
CA HIS A 341 12.31 7.33 27.19
C HIS A 341 11.40 6.68 26.17
N ILE A 342 10.39 5.94 26.63
CA ILE A 342 9.41 5.25 25.78
C ILE A 342 8.00 5.46 26.35
N GLY A 343 7.04 5.92 25.56
CA GLY A 343 5.66 6.15 26.00
C GLY A 343 5.17 7.54 25.58
N ASN A 344 4.39 8.22 26.41
CA ASN A 344 3.99 9.60 26.13
C ASN A 344 5.00 10.57 26.75
N TYR A 345 6.04 10.94 25.98
CA TYR A 345 7.06 11.86 26.46
C TYR A 345 6.53 13.29 26.54
N THR A 346 5.52 13.65 25.74
CA THR A 346 4.95 15.01 25.72
C THR A 346 4.08 15.32 26.94
N SER A 347 3.61 14.31 27.66
CA SER A 347 2.88 14.44 28.93
C SER A 347 3.73 15.11 30.02
N ASN A 348 3.14 16.03 30.78
CA ASN A 348 3.77 16.58 31.99
C ASN A 348 3.77 15.58 33.15
N ASP A 349 2.95 14.53 33.04
CA ASP A 349 2.95 13.42 33.98
C ASP A 349 4.09 12.45 33.63
N SER A 350 5.06 12.35 34.52
CA SER A 350 6.18 11.41 34.42
C SER A 350 5.74 9.95 34.55
N SER A 351 4.49 9.69 34.95
CA SER A 351 3.92 8.34 35.02
C SER A 351 3.37 7.81 33.68
N ASN A 352 3.68 8.46 32.55
CA ASN A 352 3.18 8.03 31.24
C ASN A 352 4.31 7.61 30.29
N HIS A 353 5.55 7.52 30.77
CA HIS A 353 6.67 7.04 29.97
C HIS A 353 7.68 6.28 30.82
N PHE A 354 8.16 5.19 30.26
CA PHE A 354 9.36 4.50 30.74
C PHE A 354 10.54 5.45 30.62
N ASN A 355 11.40 5.48 31.64
CA ASN A 355 12.58 6.32 31.66
C ASN A 355 13.72 5.56 32.36
N SER A 356 14.76 5.21 31.62
CA SER A 356 15.87 4.44 32.17
C SER A 356 17.21 4.85 31.60
N LYS A 357 18.26 4.63 32.40
CA LYS A 357 19.64 4.74 31.94
C LYS A 357 19.93 3.58 31.00
N LEU A 358 20.57 3.85 29.86
CA LEU A 358 20.89 2.81 28.88
C LEU A 358 21.74 1.68 29.48
N ILE A 359 22.61 2.00 30.44
CA ILE A 359 23.45 1.01 31.16
C ILE A 359 22.65 0.06 32.07
N ASP A 360 21.44 0.44 32.47
CA ASP A 360 20.60 -0.34 33.39
C ASP A 360 19.55 -1.18 32.66
N LEU A 361 19.37 -1.03 31.35
CA LEU A 361 18.39 -1.79 30.56
C LEU A 361 18.52 -3.31 30.77
N ARG A 362 19.75 -3.84 30.82
CA ARG A 362 19.99 -5.26 31.10
C ARG A 362 19.48 -5.71 32.46
N LYS A 363 19.63 -4.87 33.49
CA LYS A 363 19.13 -5.16 34.84
C LYS A 363 17.60 -5.10 34.89
N GLN A 364 17.00 -4.36 33.97
CA GLN A 364 15.55 -4.22 33.80
C GLN A 364 14.97 -5.27 32.83
N GLY A 365 15.70 -6.35 32.55
CA GLY A 365 15.20 -7.48 31.76
C GLY A 365 15.34 -7.33 30.25
N TRP A 366 15.93 -6.23 29.76
CA TRP A 366 16.16 -6.08 28.33
C TRP A 366 17.26 -7.03 27.86
N SER A 367 16.96 -7.73 26.78
CA SER A 367 17.96 -8.51 26.06
C SER A 367 18.78 -7.60 25.15
N HIS A 368 19.98 -8.04 24.80
CA HIS A 368 20.83 -7.32 23.86
C HIS A 368 21.68 -8.28 23.03
N GLN A 369 22.08 -7.85 21.83
CA GLN A 369 23.04 -8.58 21.01
C GLN A 369 24.00 -7.60 20.30
N SER A 370 25.30 -7.90 20.36
CA SER A 370 26.33 -7.09 19.67
C SER A 370 26.30 -7.40 18.17
N ILE A 371 26.36 -6.36 17.33
CA ILE A 371 26.30 -6.51 15.87
C ILE A 371 27.59 -7.11 15.30
N ASN A 372 28.75 -6.72 15.85
CA ASN A 372 30.05 -7.25 15.45
C ASN A 372 30.98 -7.35 16.66
N SER A 373 31.79 -8.43 16.75
CA SER A 373 32.84 -8.57 17.76
C SER A 373 34.02 -7.61 17.53
N ALA A 374 34.23 -7.16 16.28
CA ALA A 374 35.26 -6.20 15.90
C ALA A 374 34.85 -4.73 16.10
N ASN A 375 33.55 -4.45 16.21
CA ASN A 375 33.02 -3.12 16.54
C ASN A 375 32.02 -3.21 17.71
N PRO A 376 32.50 -3.40 18.96
CA PRO A 376 31.67 -3.72 20.14
C PRO A 376 30.83 -2.53 20.64
N THR A 377 30.86 -1.42 19.91
CA THR A 377 30.13 -0.20 20.24
C THR A 377 28.74 -0.18 19.63
N THR A 378 28.35 -1.17 18.83
CA THR A 378 27.00 -1.22 18.27
C THR A 378 26.24 -2.46 18.77
N GLU A 379 25.13 -2.22 19.45
CA GLU A 379 24.31 -3.25 20.08
C GLU A 379 22.83 -3.05 19.73
N ILE A 380 22.11 -4.15 19.51
CA ILE A 380 20.65 -4.15 19.40
C ILE A 380 20.10 -4.48 20.78
N TYR A 381 19.33 -3.57 21.37
CA TYR A 381 18.57 -3.80 22.59
C TYR A 381 17.13 -4.15 22.24
N TYR A 382 16.56 -5.14 22.92
CA TYR A 382 15.18 -5.53 22.67
C TYR A 382 14.48 -6.07 23.92
N THR A 383 13.18 -5.84 23.99
CA THR A 383 12.34 -6.29 25.10
C THR A 383 10.87 -6.39 24.67
N ASP A 384 10.11 -7.26 25.32
CA ASP A 384 8.66 -7.34 25.11
C ASP A 384 7.97 -6.12 25.73
N PHE A 385 6.83 -5.70 25.17
CA PHE A 385 6.11 -4.49 25.58
C PHE A 385 5.59 -4.56 27.03
N ASP A 386 5.30 -5.76 27.51
CA ASP A 386 4.93 -6.05 28.90
C ASP A 386 6.08 -5.80 29.89
N ASN A 387 7.33 -5.78 29.43
CA ASN A 387 8.51 -5.51 30.25
C ASN A 387 8.90 -4.02 30.27
N ILE A 388 8.24 -3.17 29.48
CA ILE A 388 8.47 -1.72 29.46
C ILE A 388 7.46 -1.06 30.41
N GLN A 389 7.84 -0.87 31.67
CA GLN A 389 6.98 -0.26 32.69
C GLN A 389 6.96 1.28 32.57
N LEU A 390 5.80 1.87 32.33
CA LEU A 390 5.67 3.33 32.14
C LEU A 390 5.54 4.11 33.45
N ASN A 391 5.18 3.44 34.56
CA ASN A 391 5.00 4.07 35.85
C ASN A 391 5.19 3.15 37.05
N ASP A 392 5.22 3.78 38.23
CA ASP A 392 5.20 3.14 39.54
C ASP A 392 3.85 2.43 39.85
N LYS A 393 2.85 2.52 38.96
CA LYS A 393 1.53 1.88 39.08
C LYS A 393 1.44 0.55 38.33
N ASN A 394 2.55 0.04 37.80
CA ASN A 394 2.67 -1.21 37.03
C ASN A 394 2.00 -1.20 35.65
N ASP A 395 1.67 -0.03 35.06
CA ASP A 395 1.20 0.00 33.67
C ASP A 395 2.38 -0.25 32.72
N THR A 396 2.21 -1.16 31.79
CA THR A 396 3.21 -1.51 30.77
C THR A 396 2.98 -0.75 29.48
N LEU A 397 3.95 -0.76 28.56
CA LEU A 397 3.75 -0.23 27.22
C LEU A 397 2.64 -1.00 26.48
N LEU A 398 2.48 -2.29 26.77
CA LEU A 398 1.37 -3.08 26.22
C LEU A 398 0.01 -2.52 26.67
N ASP A 399 -0.15 -2.22 27.97
CA ASP A 399 -1.39 -1.64 28.51
C ASP A 399 -1.68 -0.26 27.93
N TYR A 400 -0.65 0.57 27.78
CA TYR A 400 -0.75 1.88 27.14
C TYR A 400 -1.22 1.79 25.68
N LEU A 401 -0.72 0.78 24.95
CA LEU A 401 -1.06 0.55 23.55
C LEU A 401 -2.36 -0.25 23.33
N ASP A 402 -3.05 -0.68 24.40
CA ASP A 402 -4.41 -1.21 24.27
C ASP A 402 -5.39 -0.12 23.77
N ILE A 403 -5.16 1.12 24.20
CA ILE A 403 -5.99 2.29 23.86
C ILE A 403 -5.29 3.30 22.95
N LYS A 404 -3.98 3.17 22.71
CA LYS A 404 -3.18 4.04 21.83
C LYS A 404 -2.60 3.26 20.65
N THR A 405 -2.31 3.95 19.56
CA THR A 405 -1.70 3.38 18.34
C THR A 405 -0.30 3.91 18.08
N HIS A 406 0.25 4.67 19.02
CA HIS A 406 1.55 5.28 18.89
C HIS A 406 2.19 5.51 20.25
N PHE A 407 3.50 5.69 20.26
CA PHE A 407 4.29 6.11 21.41
C PHE A 407 5.54 6.85 20.94
N ASP A 408 6.05 7.74 21.79
CA ASP A 408 7.30 8.45 21.56
C ASP A 408 8.48 7.59 22.01
N VAL A 409 9.58 7.67 21.27
CA VAL A 409 10.90 7.18 21.69
C VAL A 409 11.85 8.36 21.70
N VAL A 410 12.49 8.62 22.84
CA VAL A 410 13.51 9.68 22.98
C VAL A 410 14.77 9.07 23.55
N VAL A 411 15.92 9.33 22.91
CA VAL A 411 17.23 8.86 23.37
C VAL A 411 18.17 10.05 23.55
N GLU A 412 18.82 10.14 24.70
CA GLU A 412 19.71 11.24 25.06
C GLU A 412 21.18 10.89 24.76
N ASN A 413 21.89 11.74 24.03
CA ASN A 413 23.35 11.70 23.85
C ASN A 413 23.93 10.39 23.27
N THR A 414 23.08 9.52 22.70
CA THR A 414 23.45 8.28 22.05
C THR A 414 22.90 8.26 20.63
N ALA A 415 23.70 7.74 19.70
CA ALA A 415 23.29 7.59 18.30
C ALA A 415 22.36 6.38 18.15
N VAL A 416 21.30 6.54 17.37
CA VAL A 416 20.31 5.50 17.05
C VAL A 416 20.42 5.16 15.57
N ASP A 417 20.55 3.87 15.26
CA ASP A 417 20.66 3.30 13.89
C ASP A 417 19.24 3.11 13.32
N PHE A 418 18.44 2.35 14.06
CA PHE A 418 17.08 2.01 13.70
C PHE A 418 16.23 1.74 14.94
N ILE A 419 14.92 1.75 14.75
CA ILE A 419 13.91 1.23 15.68
C ILE A 419 13.09 0.18 14.95
N SER A 420 12.76 -0.92 15.63
CA SER A 420 11.74 -1.86 15.13
C SER A 420 10.75 -2.25 16.20
N VAL A 421 9.54 -2.55 15.75
CA VAL A 421 8.45 -3.04 16.59
C VAL A 421 7.80 -4.23 15.91
N ALA A 422 7.82 -5.40 16.53
CA ALA A 422 7.06 -6.55 16.07
C ALA A 422 5.81 -6.73 16.95
N THR A 423 4.63 -6.94 16.35
CA THR A 423 3.38 -7.19 17.07
C THR A 423 2.65 -8.40 16.52
N CYS A 424 1.90 -9.09 17.39
CA CYS A 424 1.01 -10.18 17.01
C CYS A 424 -0.44 -9.68 17.02
N ALA A 425 -0.95 -9.36 15.84
CA ALA A 425 -2.33 -8.92 15.64
C ALA A 425 -3.20 -10.07 15.10
N LYS A 426 -4.51 -9.98 15.24
CA LYS A 426 -5.42 -10.92 14.57
C LYS A 426 -5.33 -10.75 13.04
N LYS A 427 -5.54 -11.85 12.28
CA LYS A 427 -5.45 -11.85 10.80
C LYS A 427 -6.59 -11.03 10.17
N ASP A 428 -6.23 -9.94 9.48
CA ASP A 428 -6.96 -9.30 8.37
C ASP A 428 -8.35 -8.66 8.67
N PRO A 429 -8.40 -7.44 9.22
CA PRO A 429 -9.65 -6.71 9.46
C PRO A 429 -10.44 -6.41 8.17
N GLU A 430 -9.77 -6.13 7.06
CA GLU A 430 -10.40 -5.86 5.77
C GLU A 430 -11.07 -7.13 5.21
N GLY A 431 -10.35 -8.26 5.24
CA GLY A 431 -10.89 -9.56 4.89
C GLY A 431 -12.07 -9.98 5.76
N GLU A 432 -12.06 -9.70 7.06
CA GLU A 432 -13.20 -9.93 7.95
C GLU A 432 -14.43 -9.08 7.54
N ILE A 433 -14.23 -7.81 7.21
CA ILE A 433 -15.31 -6.93 6.75
C ILE A 433 -15.85 -7.43 5.41
N LYS A 434 -14.98 -7.70 4.43
CA LYS A 434 -15.37 -8.22 3.12
C LYS A 434 -16.10 -9.56 3.25
N GLN A 435 -15.67 -10.46 4.13
CA GLN A 435 -16.39 -11.70 4.42
C GLN A 435 -17.76 -11.43 5.03
N ALA A 436 -17.86 -10.53 6.01
CA ALA A 436 -19.13 -10.18 6.63
C ALA A 436 -20.14 -9.56 5.63
N LEU A 437 -19.67 -8.73 4.71
CA LEU A 437 -20.49 -8.13 3.64
C LEU A 437 -20.94 -9.16 2.59
N ASN A 438 -20.20 -10.26 2.42
CA ASN A 438 -20.49 -11.33 1.46
C ASN A 438 -21.43 -12.43 1.97
N ILE A 439 -21.93 -12.35 3.21
CA ILE A 439 -22.86 -13.34 3.77
C ILE A 439 -24.27 -13.23 3.15
N PHE A 440 -24.67 -12.05 2.68
CA PHE A 440 -25.99 -11.82 2.10
C PHE A 440 -26.15 -12.59 0.77
N ARG A 441 -27.21 -13.39 0.66
CA ARG A 441 -27.50 -14.23 -0.52
C ARG A 441 -28.94 -14.06 -0.98
N CYS A 442 -29.12 -14.04 -2.30
CA CYS A 442 -30.45 -14.02 -2.92
C CYS A 442 -30.98 -15.44 -3.14
N LYS A 443 -32.30 -15.55 -3.32
CA LYS A 443 -32.94 -16.83 -3.62
C LYS A 443 -32.62 -17.24 -5.06
N GLU A 444 -32.77 -18.53 -5.34
CA GLU A 444 -32.63 -19.04 -6.71
C GLU A 444 -33.59 -18.31 -7.67
N GLY A 445 -33.06 -17.86 -8.81
CA GLY A 445 -33.80 -17.05 -9.79
C GLY A 445 -33.78 -15.54 -9.54
N GLU A 446 -33.13 -15.05 -8.49
CA GLU A 446 -32.92 -13.62 -8.22
C GLU A 446 -31.47 -13.21 -8.52
N LYS A 447 -31.26 -11.95 -8.89
CA LYS A 447 -29.91 -11.38 -9.05
C LYS A 447 -29.54 -10.53 -7.84
N LEU A 448 -28.30 -10.66 -7.38
CA LEU A 448 -27.73 -9.79 -6.35
C LEU A 448 -27.15 -8.53 -6.99
N ILE A 449 -27.59 -7.37 -6.53
CA ILE A 449 -27.02 -6.07 -6.85
C ILE A 449 -26.39 -5.49 -5.59
N LYS A 450 -25.19 -4.95 -5.73
CA LYS A 450 -24.39 -4.34 -4.68
C LYS A 450 -24.13 -2.89 -5.04
N LEU A 451 -24.62 -1.97 -4.21
CA LEU A 451 -24.28 -0.56 -4.29
C LEU A 451 -23.35 -0.23 -3.14
N ILE A 452 -22.25 0.45 -3.45
CA ILE A 452 -21.18 0.73 -2.50
C ILE A 452 -20.81 2.20 -2.65
N GLY A 453 -20.84 2.93 -1.55
CA GLY A 453 -20.15 4.20 -1.38
C GLY A 453 -18.92 3.98 -0.48
N GLY A 454 -17.85 4.76 -0.71
CA GLY A 454 -16.57 4.56 -0.03
C GLY A 454 -15.80 3.33 -0.52
N ASN A 455 -14.72 3.00 0.20
CA ASN A 455 -13.94 1.79 0.01
C ASN A 455 -14.03 0.93 1.28
N VAL A 456 -13.84 -0.38 1.15
CA VAL A 456 -13.82 -1.27 2.32
C VAL A 456 -12.36 -1.54 2.62
N ASP A 457 -11.73 -0.67 3.41
CA ASP A 457 -10.29 -0.74 3.70
C ASP A 457 -9.96 -0.62 5.20
N ALA A 458 -10.98 -0.72 6.05
CA ALA A 458 -10.86 -0.61 7.49
C ALA A 458 -10.29 0.74 7.93
N PHE A 459 -10.79 1.83 7.35
CA PHE A 459 -10.39 3.21 7.65
C PHE A 459 -8.91 3.47 7.36
N ALA A 460 -8.36 2.78 6.36
CA ALA A 460 -7.03 3.06 5.87
C ALA A 460 -7.03 4.46 5.24
N LYS A 461 -6.04 5.28 5.56
CA LYS A 461 -5.88 6.57 4.88
C LYS A 461 -5.44 6.33 3.44
N GLY A 462 -6.40 6.25 2.53
CA GLY A 462 -6.21 6.09 1.09
C GLY A 462 -6.88 7.21 0.31
N GLU A 463 -7.11 6.98 -0.97
CA GLU A 463 -7.85 7.91 -1.82
C GLU A 463 -9.34 7.88 -1.51
N GLU A 464 -9.74 8.86 -0.72
CA GLU A 464 -11.10 9.04 -0.26
C GLU A 464 -12.03 9.20 -1.47
N LYS A 465 -13.02 8.31 -1.62
CA LYS A 465 -14.16 8.63 -2.48
C LYS A 465 -14.89 9.79 -1.81
N GLU A 466 -15.12 10.86 -2.53
CA GLU A 466 -16.08 11.85 -2.07
C GLU A 466 -17.44 11.16 -1.89
N ALA A 467 -18.08 11.43 -0.75
CA ALA A 467 -19.45 11.01 -0.56
C ALA A 467 -20.34 11.76 -1.56
N THR A 468 -21.37 11.10 -2.10
CA THR A 468 -22.16 11.64 -3.21
C THR A 468 -23.61 11.88 -2.79
N PRO A 469 -23.87 12.83 -1.88
CA PRO A 469 -25.22 13.11 -1.44
C PRO A 469 -26.08 13.65 -2.59
N SER A 470 -27.38 13.37 -2.52
CA SER A 470 -28.37 13.99 -3.39
C SER A 470 -28.47 15.50 -3.10
N ASP A 471 -28.82 16.30 -4.11
CA ASP A 471 -28.98 17.74 -3.95
C ASP A 471 -30.00 18.09 -2.85
N ILE A 472 -31.03 17.24 -2.69
CA ILE A 472 -32.07 17.42 -1.67
C ILE A 472 -31.50 17.12 -0.27
N LEU A 473 -30.75 16.03 -0.10
CA LEU A 473 -30.09 15.72 1.17
C LEU A 473 -29.10 16.82 1.55
N LEU A 474 -28.29 17.26 0.59
CA LEU A 474 -27.32 18.34 0.79
C LEU A 474 -28.01 19.65 1.18
N ALA A 475 -29.09 20.03 0.48
CA ALA A 475 -29.86 21.24 0.79
C ALA A 475 -30.60 21.17 2.14
N SER A 476 -30.85 19.97 2.68
CA SER A 476 -31.52 19.79 3.97
C SER A 476 -30.61 20.07 5.18
N ILE A 477 -29.30 20.25 4.96
CA ILE A 477 -28.29 20.41 6.01
C ILE A 477 -27.47 21.69 5.79
N ASP A 478 -27.60 22.67 6.67
CA ASP A 478 -26.80 23.91 6.68
C ASP A 478 -25.55 23.78 7.56
N ARG A 479 -24.81 22.67 7.44
CA ARG A 479 -23.65 22.37 8.29
C ARG A 479 -22.50 21.79 7.46
N PRO A 480 -21.24 21.95 7.92
CA PRO A 480 -20.10 21.39 7.22
C PRO A 480 -20.19 19.87 7.09
N THR A 481 -19.82 19.37 5.92
CA THR A 481 -19.86 17.94 5.60
C THR A 481 -18.47 17.32 5.53
N VAL A 482 -18.41 16.00 5.54
CA VAL A 482 -17.19 15.19 5.33
C VAL A 482 -17.46 14.05 4.35
N GLY A 483 -16.40 13.62 3.65
CA GLY A 483 -16.38 12.39 2.87
C GLY A 483 -16.13 11.13 3.71
N TYR A 484 -15.84 10.04 3.01
CA TYR A 484 -15.41 8.79 3.65
C TYR A 484 -14.01 8.94 4.26
N ASP A 485 -13.75 8.19 5.32
CA ASP A 485 -12.49 8.12 6.09
C ASP A 485 -12.01 9.43 6.73
N GLU A 486 -12.69 10.53 6.43
CA GLU A 486 -12.53 11.82 7.07
C GLU A 486 -13.05 11.82 8.53
N LEU A 487 -12.38 12.62 9.36
CA LEU A 487 -12.79 12.83 10.75
C LEU A 487 -13.91 13.88 10.82
N ALA A 488 -15.09 13.47 11.28
CA ALA A 488 -16.28 14.32 11.35
C ALA A 488 -16.36 15.21 12.63
N ASP A 489 -15.30 15.93 13.02
CA ASP A 489 -15.32 16.79 14.23
C ASP A 489 -16.30 17.97 14.05
N ASN A 490 -17.48 17.90 14.69
CA ASN A 490 -18.62 18.80 14.44
C ASN A 490 -19.06 18.91 12.97
N LYS A 491 -18.87 17.84 12.18
CA LYS A 491 -19.29 17.76 10.77
C LYS A 491 -20.29 16.62 10.55
N PHE A 492 -20.91 16.62 9.37
CA PHE A 492 -21.94 15.66 8.99
C PHE A 492 -21.45 14.81 7.82
N PHE A 493 -21.66 13.50 7.89
CA PHE A 493 -21.44 12.64 6.73
C PHE A 493 -22.76 12.48 5.98
N LEU A 494 -22.73 12.72 4.66
CA LEU A 494 -23.89 12.65 3.77
C LEU A 494 -23.55 11.78 2.56
N ASP A 495 -24.38 10.79 2.24
CA ASP A 495 -24.23 10.02 1.01
C ASP A 495 -25.60 9.56 0.48
N THR A 496 -25.66 9.23 -0.81
CA THR A 496 -26.87 8.72 -1.44
C THR A 496 -26.56 7.52 -2.34
N LEU A 497 -27.09 6.35 -1.96
CA LEU A 497 -26.99 5.13 -2.76
C LEU A 497 -28.14 5.09 -3.78
N LYS A 498 -27.83 5.43 -5.03
CA LYS A 498 -28.81 5.49 -6.13
C LYS A 498 -29.22 4.08 -6.59
N LYS A 499 -30.49 3.77 -6.38
CA LYS A 499 -31.14 2.53 -6.84
C LYS A 499 -31.23 2.50 -8.38
N PRO A 500 -30.97 1.35 -9.04
CA PRO A 500 -31.29 1.19 -10.46
C PRO A 500 -32.81 1.26 -10.71
N THR A 501 -33.20 2.00 -11.76
CA THR A 501 -34.58 2.02 -12.26
C THR A 501 -34.93 0.66 -12.89
N ASP A 502 -36.22 0.32 -12.94
CA ASP A 502 -36.75 -0.84 -13.69
C ASP A 502 -36.53 -2.25 -13.09
N LEU A 503 -36.22 -2.35 -11.80
CA LEU A 503 -36.02 -3.64 -11.11
C LEU A 503 -36.96 -3.83 -9.91
N THR A 504 -37.54 -5.03 -9.80
CA THR A 504 -38.40 -5.41 -8.67
C THR A 504 -37.53 -5.92 -7.53
N ILE A 505 -37.42 -5.15 -6.44
CA ILE A 505 -36.62 -5.53 -5.27
C ILE A 505 -37.42 -6.50 -4.40
N THR A 506 -36.85 -7.66 -4.11
CA THR A 506 -37.47 -8.71 -3.30
C THR A 506 -36.87 -8.81 -1.90
N ASN A 507 -35.64 -8.33 -1.70
CA ASN A 507 -34.99 -8.22 -0.39
C ASN A 507 -33.88 -7.15 -0.41
N ALA A 508 -33.57 -6.52 0.72
CA ALA A 508 -32.47 -5.57 0.82
C ALA A 508 -31.84 -5.52 2.22
N GLN A 509 -30.52 -5.36 2.28
CA GLN A 509 -29.74 -5.22 3.50
C GLN A 509 -28.77 -4.05 3.37
N PHE A 510 -28.73 -3.21 4.40
CA PHE A 510 -27.80 -2.10 4.51
C PHE A 510 -26.67 -2.45 5.48
N SER A 511 -25.45 -2.03 5.15
CA SER A 511 -24.29 -2.08 6.02
C SER A 511 -23.52 -0.76 5.98
N VAL A 512 -22.93 -0.36 7.10
CA VAL A 512 -22.07 0.83 7.18
C VAL A 512 -20.87 0.55 8.08
N GLY A 513 -19.68 0.95 7.62
CA GLY A 513 -18.46 0.97 8.42
C GLY A 513 -18.34 2.32 9.12
N ILE A 514 -18.34 2.33 10.46
CA ILE A 514 -18.21 3.57 11.25
C ILE A 514 -17.09 3.51 12.29
N LYS A 515 -16.53 4.68 12.64
CA LYS A 515 -15.52 4.84 13.69
C LYS A 515 -15.80 6.11 14.50
N PRO A 516 -16.09 6.00 15.81
CA PRO A 516 -16.30 7.17 16.66
C PRO A 516 -14.98 7.91 16.87
N LEU A 517 -15.05 9.25 16.95
CA LEU A 517 -13.89 10.06 17.37
C LEU A 517 -13.56 9.83 18.85
N PRO A 518 -12.28 9.96 19.26
CA PRO A 518 -11.85 9.70 20.65
C PRO A 518 -12.38 10.67 21.73
N LYS A 519 -13.22 11.66 21.37
CA LYS A 519 -13.81 12.61 22.33
C LYS A 519 -15.08 12.00 22.93
N PHE A 520 -15.38 12.27 24.20
CA PHE A 520 -16.60 11.83 24.92
C PHE A 520 -17.94 12.35 24.32
N LEU A 521 -17.93 12.94 23.12
CA LEU A 521 -19.06 13.64 22.50
C LEU A 521 -19.93 12.75 21.57
N TYR A 522 -19.46 11.56 21.18
CA TYR A 522 -20.18 10.65 20.27
C TYR A 522 -21.51 10.09 20.83
N GLN A 523 -21.84 10.35 22.10
CA GLN A 523 -23.07 9.83 22.73
C GLN A 523 -24.37 10.41 22.10
N ASN A 524 -24.26 11.49 21.32
CA ASN A 524 -25.38 12.12 20.64
C ASN A 524 -25.43 11.83 19.14
N ASP A 525 -24.51 11.02 18.61
CA ASP A 525 -24.43 10.78 17.18
C ASP A 525 -25.65 9.97 16.73
N THR A 526 -26.24 10.38 15.61
CA THR A 526 -27.41 9.70 15.03
C THR A 526 -27.20 9.37 13.57
N ILE A 527 -27.74 8.24 13.15
CA ILE A 527 -27.84 7.84 11.74
C ILE A 527 -29.28 7.97 11.28
N HIS A 528 -29.48 8.63 10.14
CA HIS A 528 -30.75 8.65 9.43
C HIS A 528 -30.59 7.92 8.10
N LEU A 529 -31.54 7.05 7.80
CA LEU A 529 -31.60 6.29 6.55
C LEU A 529 -32.98 6.50 5.94
N GLY A 530 -33.06 6.86 4.67
CA GLY A 530 -34.37 7.04 4.03
C GLY A 530 -34.32 7.76 2.70
N SER A 531 -35.40 8.46 2.36
CA SER A 531 -35.49 9.36 1.22
C SER A 531 -35.85 10.75 1.75
N TYR A 532 -34.94 11.72 1.59
CA TYR A 532 -35.21 13.11 1.95
C TYR A 532 -36.10 13.80 0.91
N GLU A 533 -36.11 13.32 -0.34
CA GLU A 533 -37.04 13.79 -1.37
C GLU A 533 -38.51 13.59 -0.98
N SER A 534 -38.82 12.47 -0.34
CA SER A 534 -40.18 12.15 0.12
C SER A 534 -40.40 12.40 1.61
N ASP A 535 -39.41 12.97 2.31
CA ASP A 535 -39.38 13.15 3.77
C ASP A 535 -39.62 11.85 4.58
N LYS A 536 -39.32 10.68 3.99
CA LYS A 536 -39.53 9.36 4.59
C LYS A 536 -38.20 8.76 5.05
N TYR A 537 -37.90 8.83 6.35
CA TYR A 537 -36.67 8.27 6.90
C TYR A 537 -36.83 7.67 8.29
N ALA A 538 -35.87 6.83 8.67
CA ALA A 538 -35.72 6.23 9.98
C ALA A 538 -34.48 6.80 10.68
N ARG A 539 -34.62 7.19 11.95
CA ARG A 539 -33.58 7.82 12.76
C ARG A 539 -33.23 6.96 13.98
N PHE A 540 -31.93 6.76 14.19
CA PHE A 540 -31.40 5.98 15.32
C PHE A 540 -30.23 6.69 15.98
N LYS A 541 -30.04 6.45 17.29
CA LYS A 541 -28.77 6.76 17.95
C LYS A 541 -27.72 5.75 17.51
N LEU A 542 -26.56 6.23 17.04
CA LEU A 542 -25.43 5.39 16.65
C LEU A 542 -24.80 4.70 17.88
N TYR A 543 -24.77 5.41 19.02
CA TYR A 543 -24.15 4.91 20.25
C TYR A 543 -25.11 4.91 21.45
N GLY A 544 -24.78 4.09 22.46
CA GLY A 544 -25.52 3.99 23.72
C GLY A 544 -26.48 2.80 23.81
N ASN A 545 -26.94 2.49 25.03
CA ASN A 545 -27.78 1.33 25.32
C ASN A 545 -29.29 1.64 25.28
N ASP A 546 -29.68 2.77 24.68
CA ASP A 546 -31.08 3.15 24.55
C ASP A 546 -31.85 2.16 23.67
N LYS A 547 -33.13 1.94 23.96
CA LYS A 547 -33.97 1.00 23.18
C LYS A 547 -34.01 1.33 21.68
N ASN A 548 -33.82 2.60 21.32
CA ASN A 548 -33.84 3.09 19.94
C ASN A 548 -32.42 3.30 19.35
N SER A 549 -31.39 2.72 19.98
CA SER A 549 -30.03 2.74 19.43
C SER A 549 -29.83 1.63 18.42
N VAL A 550 -28.89 1.85 17.51
CA VAL A 550 -28.48 0.85 16.52
C VAL A 550 -28.03 -0.45 17.20
N TYR A 551 -27.39 -0.38 18.38
CA TYR A 551 -26.93 -1.56 19.12
C TYR A 551 -28.03 -2.51 19.57
N ASN A 552 -29.21 -1.97 19.86
CA ASN A 552 -30.34 -2.79 20.29
C ASN A 552 -31.27 -3.18 19.14
N MET A 553 -31.30 -2.39 18.06
CA MET A 553 -32.26 -2.56 16.98
C MET A 553 -31.71 -3.30 15.76
N TRP A 554 -30.41 -3.20 15.47
CA TRP A 554 -29.84 -3.80 14.26
C TRP A 554 -29.34 -5.20 14.52
N SER A 555 -29.49 -6.06 13.51
CA SER A 555 -29.30 -7.51 13.65
C SER A 555 -27.84 -7.93 13.77
N ARG A 556 -26.88 -7.09 13.34
CA ARG A 556 -25.43 -7.36 13.50
C ARG A 556 -24.60 -6.10 13.75
N ASN A 557 -23.68 -6.23 14.71
CA ASN A 557 -22.64 -5.27 15.04
C ASN A 557 -21.31 -6.03 15.14
N ILE A 558 -20.41 -5.81 14.18
CA ILE A 558 -19.10 -6.48 14.10
C ILE A 558 -18.04 -5.48 14.53
N LEU A 559 -17.31 -5.80 15.60
CA LEU A 559 -16.28 -4.93 16.15
C LEU A 559 -14.90 -5.33 15.58
N ILE A 560 -14.32 -4.49 14.71
CA ILE A 560 -13.09 -4.76 13.97
C ILE A 560 -11.87 -4.46 14.86
N SER A 561 -11.47 -3.19 14.97
CA SER A 561 -10.39 -2.69 15.83
C SER A 561 -10.73 -1.27 16.31
N ASN A 562 -10.08 -0.70 17.32
CA ASN A 562 -10.03 0.77 17.49
C ASN A 562 -11.36 1.56 17.70
N GLY A 563 -12.48 0.90 17.98
CA GLY A 563 -13.81 1.53 17.99
C GLY A 563 -14.54 1.46 16.64
N GLU A 564 -13.85 0.98 15.59
CA GLU A 564 -14.36 0.69 14.25
C GLU A 564 -15.36 -0.46 14.28
N ARG A 565 -16.47 -0.26 13.58
CA ARG A 565 -17.62 -1.16 13.61
C ARG A 565 -18.23 -1.29 12.23
N VAL A 566 -18.67 -2.49 11.90
CA VAL A 566 -19.63 -2.70 10.81
C VAL A 566 -21.01 -2.92 11.43
N LEU A 567 -21.94 -2.06 11.07
CA LEU A 567 -23.34 -2.16 11.48
C LEU A 567 -24.15 -2.67 10.29
N GLN A 568 -24.97 -3.71 10.48
CA GLN A 568 -25.78 -4.30 9.41
C GLN A 568 -27.23 -4.53 9.84
N THR A 569 -28.15 -4.36 8.90
CA THR A 569 -29.58 -4.52 9.14
C THR A 569 -30.35 -4.81 7.85
N ASN A 570 -31.42 -5.62 7.92
CA ASN A 570 -32.33 -5.77 6.78
C ASN A 570 -33.29 -4.58 6.76
N LEU A 571 -33.54 -4.01 5.59
CA LEU A 571 -34.40 -2.82 5.50
C LEU A 571 -35.87 -3.11 5.83
N SER A 572 -36.29 -4.37 5.79
CA SER A 572 -37.63 -4.81 6.24
C SER A 572 -37.81 -4.71 7.75
N ASP A 573 -36.71 -4.73 8.51
CA ASP A 573 -36.73 -4.78 9.96
C ASP A 573 -36.73 -3.36 10.56
N ILE A 574 -36.57 -2.34 9.72
CA ILE A 574 -36.52 -0.94 10.11
C ILE A 574 -37.79 -0.22 9.69
N ASN A 575 -38.57 0.20 10.67
CA ASN A 575 -39.72 1.07 10.45
C ASN A 575 -39.31 2.53 10.24
N LEU A 576 -40.04 3.24 9.39
CA LEU A 576 -39.94 4.68 9.24
C LEU A 576 -40.24 5.37 10.57
N THR A 577 -39.43 6.36 10.93
CA THR A 577 -39.67 7.22 12.09
C THR A 577 -40.22 8.58 11.70
N ASN A 578 -40.16 8.93 10.41
CA ASN A 578 -40.69 10.16 9.83
C ASN A 578 -41.39 9.87 8.48
N GLY A 579 -42.38 10.68 8.11
CA GLY A 579 -42.96 10.69 6.76
C GLY A 579 -43.92 9.57 6.37
N GLY A 580 -44.28 8.63 7.27
CA GLY A 580 -45.28 7.59 6.96
C GLY A 580 -45.32 6.39 7.89
N THR A 581 -46.12 5.38 7.53
CA THR A 581 -46.18 4.05 8.17
C THR A 581 -45.61 3.00 7.23
N GLY A 582 -44.71 2.14 7.72
CA GLY A 582 -44.09 1.08 6.91
C GLY A 582 -42.59 0.95 7.18
N SER A 583 -41.95 0.04 6.46
CA SER A 583 -40.50 -0.20 6.57
C SER A 583 -39.68 0.64 5.58
N LEU A 584 -38.37 0.79 5.82
CA LEU A 584 -37.45 1.35 4.84
C LEU A 584 -37.45 0.55 3.53
N PHE A 585 -37.72 -0.76 3.61
CA PHE A 585 -37.85 -1.60 2.42
C PHE A 585 -39.08 -1.26 1.57
N ASP A 586 -40.21 -0.93 2.20
CA ASP A 586 -41.41 -0.49 1.49
C ASP A 586 -41.18 0.85 0.78
N MET A 587 -40.49 1.78 1.46
CA MET A 587 -40.07 3.05 0.87
C MET A 587 -39.12 2.85 -0.32
N LEU A 588 -38.16 1.92 -0.23
CA LEU A 588 -37.22 1.64 -1.31
C LEU A 588 -37.89 0.99 -2.53
N LYS A 589 -39.05 0.34 -2.35
CA LYS A 589 -39.85 -0.25 -3.44
C LYS A 589 -40.67 0.78 -4.20
N GLU A 590 -41.08 1.87 -3.56
CA GLU A 590 -41.76 2.97 -4.24
C GLU A 590 -40.80 3.53 -5.32
N SER A 591 -41.21 3.45 -6.59
CA SER A 591 -40.33 3.67 -7.73
C SER A 591 -39.77 5.09 -7.74
N GLY A 592 -38.47 5.23 -7.56
CA GLY A 592 -37.75 6.52 -7.61
C GLY A 592 -36.88 6.81 -6.40
N SER A 593 -37.12 6.15 -5.27
CA SER A 593 -36.42 6.47 -4.01
C SER A 593 -34.97 5.98 -4.02
N ALA A 594 -34.02 6.92 -3.91
CA ALA A 594 -32.64 6.61 -3.49
C ALA A 594 -32.60 6.38 -1.97
N LEU A 595 -31.54 5.71 -1.50
CA LEU A 595 -31.27 5.59 -0.07
C LEU A 595 -30.27 6.68 0.35
N ASP A 596 -30.79 7.74 0.93
CA ASP A 596 -30.03 8.81 1.58
C ASP A 596 -29.55 8.36 2.96
N ILE A 597 -28.31 8.73 3.27
CA ILE A 597 -27.59 8.38 4.49
C ILE A 597 -27.08 9.68 5.11
N LEU A 598 -27.51 9.95 6.34
CA LEU A 598 -27.04 11.07 7.14
C LEU A 598 -26.48 10.55 8.45
N ILE A 599 -25.21 10.81 8.73
CA ILE A 599 -24.61 10.55 10.05
C ILE A 599 -24.23 11.89 10.65
N GLN A 600 -24.81 12.16 11.82
CA GLN A 600 -24.64 13.42 12.55
C GLN A 600 -23.55 13.28 13.60
N ASN A 601 -22.62 14.24 13.60
CA ASN A 601 -21.54 14.45 14.58
C ASN A 601 -20.49 13.33 14.66
N ASP A 602 -19.26 13.74 14.97
CA ASP A 602 -18.11 13.03 15.57
C ASP A 602 -17.89 11.54 15.22
N THR A 603 -18.35 11.09 14.06
CA THR A 603 -18.22 9.73 13.54
C THR A 603 -17.65 9.75 12.13
N SER A 604 -16.53 9.06 11.93
CA SER A 604 -15.95 8.79 10.61
C SER A 604 -16.63 7.58 9.98
N VAL A 605 -16.73 7.56 8.65
CA VAL A 605 -17.42 6.52 7.88
C VAL A 605 -16.48 5.98 6.81
N ASP A 606 -16.26 4.66 6.79
CA ASP A 606 -15.35 3.95 5.84
C ASP A 606 -16.09 3.58 4.55
N PHE A 607 -17.28 3.00 4.70
CA PHE A 607 -18.15 2.67 3.58
C PHE A 607 -19.63 2.70 3.95
N SER A 608 -20.46 2.86 2.91
CA SER A 608 -21.89 2.55 2.92
C SER A 608 -22.15 1.44 1.89
N TYR A 609 -22.95 0.43 2.25
CA TYR A 609 -23.14 -0.75 1.42
C TYR A 609 -24.60 -1.16 1.41
N LEU A 610 -25.22 -1.22 0.23
CA LEU A 610 -26.58 -1.69 0.04
C LEU A 610 -26.59 -2.93 -0.85
N ASN A 611 -26.94 -4.06 -0.25
CA ASN A 611 -27.21 -5.31 -0.93
C ASN A 611 -28.70 -5.40 -1.30
N MET A 612 -29.03 -5.75 -2.54
CA MET A 612 -30.40 -5.92 -3.01
C MET A 612 -30.56 -7.21 -3.82
N CYS A 613 -31.63 -7.95 -3.56
CA CYS A 613 -32.10 -9.02 -4.42
C CYS A 613 -33.17 -8.48 -5.35
N VAL A 614 -33.00 -8.72 -6.65
CA VAL A 614 -33.90 -8.21 -7.70
C VAL A 614 -34.38 -9.32 -8.62
N LYS A 615 -35.57 -9.11 -9.19
CA LYS A 615 -36.15 -9.91 -10.28
C LYS A 615 -36.35 -9.09 -11.53
#